data_AF-A0AAW2PFW7-F1
#
_entry.id   AF-A0AAW2PFW7-F1
#
_cell.length_a   1.000
_cell.length_b   1.000
_cell.length_c   1.000
_cell.angle_alpha   90.00
_cell.angle_beta   90.00
_cell.angle_gamma   90.00
#
_symmetry.space_group_name_H-M   'P 1'
#
loop_
_entity.id
_entity.type
_entity.pdbx_description
1 polymer ?
#
loop_
_entity_poly.entity_id
_entity_poly.type
_entity_poly.pdbx_seq_one_letter_code
_entity_poly.pdbx_strand_id
1 'polypeptide(L)'
;MASSSLGATTISNVMSYGAVGNGRADDSQAFLKAWKAACQGQATSATPVVYVPPKKTFLLSPLTFNGPCKSSRVYMLVSGNIVAPVKTGWSGNQKNVWIIFSNINGLVVKGKGVIDGQGSSWWPSRPCFNDPAN
;
A
#
# COMPACT_ATOMS: atom_id res chain seq x y z
N MET A 1 -27.23 0.53 -28.42
CA MET A 1 -26.76 -0.51 -27.48
C MET A 1 -25.27 -0.29 -27.24
N ALA A 2 -24.89 0.35 -26.13
CA ALA A 2 -23.49 0.35 -25.70
C ALA A 2 -23.34 -0.81 -24.71
N SER A 3 -22.93 -1.97 -25.20
CA SER A 3 -22.53 -3.07 -24.34
C SER A 3 -21.15 -2.72 -23.78
N SER A 4 -21.14 -1.99 -22.67
CA SER A 4 -19.93 -1.85 -21.87
C SER A 4 -19.70 -3.19 -21.20
N SER A 5 -18.80 -4.01 -21.76
CA SER A 5 -18.30 -5.17 -21.03
C SER A 5 -17.58 -4.66 -19.79
N LEU A 6 -18.29 -4.62 -18.66
CA LEU A 6 -17.67 -4.51 -17.35
C LEU A 6 -16.82 -5.77 -17.20
N GLY A 7 -15.52 -5.66 -17.52
CA GLY A 7 -14.57 -6.71 -17.17
C GLY A 7 -14.76 -7.03 -15.69
N ALA A 8 -14.90 -8.31 -15.36
CA ALA A 8 -15.08 -8.75 -13.98
C ALA A 8 -13.96 -8.15 -13.09
N THR A 9 -14.20 -7.98 -11.80
CA THR A 9 -13.15 -7.48 -10.88
C THR A 9 -12.80 -8.59 -9.90
N THR A 10 -11.51 -8.87 -9.75
CA THR A 10 -11.03 -9.84 -8.75
C THR A 10 -10.43 -9.08 -7.59
N ILE A 11 -10.98 -9.27 -6.39
CA ILE A 11 -10.60 -8.52 -5.19
C ILE A 11 -9.74 -9.41 -4.28
N SER A 12 -8.49 -9.02 -4.10
CA SER A 12 -7.58 -9.53 -3.07
C SER A 12 -7.63 -8.61 -1.85
N ASN A 13 -8.57 -8.87 -0.93
CA ASN A 13 -8.68 -8.14 0.34
C ASN A 13 -7.52 -8.54 1.26
N VAL A 14 -6.72 -7.58 1.74
CA VAL A 14 -5.54 -7.83 2.58
C VAL A 14 -5.87 -8.62 3.85
N MET A 15 -7.08 -8.49 4.40
CA MET A 15 -7.55 -9.26 5.56
C MET A 15 -7.59 -10.76 5.27
N SER A 16 -7.95 -11.15 4.04
CA SER A 16 -7.99 -12.55 3.60
C SER A 16 -6.60 -13.18 3.49
N TYR A 17 -5.53 -12.37 3.58
CA TYR A 17 -4.13 -12.82 3.56
C TYR A 17 -3.43 -12.69 4.90
N GLY A 18 -4.19 -12.44 5.98
CA GLY A 18 -3.71 -12.45 7.35
C GLY A 18 -3.38 -11.07 7.93
N ALA A 19 -3.79 -9.98 7.28
CA ALA A 19 -3.63 -8.65 7.85
C ALA A 19 -4.54 -8.50 9.09
N VAL A 20 -4.03 -7.85 10.13
CA VAL A 20 -4.74 -7.60 11.39
C VAL A 20 -5.44 -6.24 11.35
N GLY A 21 -4.76 -5.21 10.84
CA GLY A 21 -5.32 -3.86 10.68
C GLY A 21 -5.56 -3.11 11.99
N ASN A 22 -4.71 -3.36 13.01
CA ASN A 22 -4.77 -2.70 14.33
C ASN A 22 -3.72 -1.59 14.53
N GLY A 23 -2.91 -1.28 13.51
CA GLY A 23 -1.85 -0.27 13.52
C GLY A 23 -0.63 -0.63 14.36
N ARG A 24 -0.52 -1.88 14.83
CA ARG A 24 0.56 -2.35 15.71
C ARG A 24 1.25 -3.60 15.17
N ALA A 25 0.49 -4.58 14.70
CA ALA A 25 1.03 -5.75 14.05
C ALA A 25 1.58 -5.36 12.66
N ASP A 26 2.75 -5.90 12.30
CA ASP A 26 3.30 -5.70 10.96
C ASP A 26 2.50 -6.50 9.94
N ASP A 27 1.76 -5.78 9.09
CA ASP A 27 0.88 -6.32 8.07
C ASP A 27 1.58 -6.46 6.70
N SER A 28 2.88 -6.14 6.58
CA SER A 28 3.62 -6.16 5.31
C SER A 28 3.55 -7.50 4.59
N GLN A 29 3.67 -8.61 5.31
CA GLN A 29 3.62 -9.93 4.69
C GLN A 29 2.23 -10.27 4.13
N ALA A 30 1.16 -9.81 4.77
CA ALA A 30 -0.21 -9.99 4.27
C ALA A 30 -0.42 -9.16 3.00
N PHE A 31 0.09 -7.93 2.96
CA PHE A 31 0.06 -7.08 1.78
C PHE A 31 0.83 -7.68 0.61
N LEU A 32 2.02 -8.24 0.84
CA LEU A 32 2.81 -8.91 -0.19
C LEU A 32 2.08 -10.15 -0.76
N LYS A 33 1.41 -10.93 0.09
CA LYS A 33 0.60 -12.08 -0.34
C LYS A 33 -0.61 -11.64 -1.17
N ALA A 34 -1.33 -10.61 -0.72
CA ALA A 34 -2.48 -10.04 -1.45
C ALA A 34 -2.05 -9.49 -2.81
N TRP A 35 -0.93 -8.76 -2.85
CA TRP A 35 -0.33 -8.26 -4.07
C TRP A 35 0.06 -9.38 -5.02
N LYS A 36 0.74 -10.43 -4.52
CA LYS A 36 1.12 -11.59 -5.33
C LYS A 36 -0.11 -12.26 -5.97
N ALA A 37 -1.19 -12.43 -5.20
CA ALA A 37 -2.42 -13.01 -5.73
C ALA A 37 -3.07 -12.14 -6.81
N ALA A 38 -3.13 -10.82 -6.61
CA ALA A 38 -3.70 -9.88 -7.58
C ALA A 38 -2.82 -9.74 -8.84
N CYS A 39 -1.52 -9.56 -8.68
CA CYS A 39 -0.58 -9.26 -9.76
C CYS A 39 -0.14 -10.51 -10.54
N GLN A 40 0.15 -11.61 -9.85
CA GLN A 40 0.71 -12.83 -10.42
C GLN A 40 -0.29 -13.99 -10.47
N GLY A 41 -1.54 -13.77 -10.08
CA GLY A 41 -2.65 -14.73 -10.18
C GLY A 41 -2.92 -15.19 -11.62
N GLN A 42 -3.96 -15.99 -11.82
CA GLN A 42 -4.30 -16.46 -13.17
C GLN A 42 -4.61 -15.26 -14.09
N ALA A 43 -4.09 -15.27 -15.31
CA ALA A 43 -4.44 -14.26 -16.29
C ALA A 43 -5.93 -14.42 -16.62
N THR A 44 -6.70 -13.38 -16.33
CA THR A 44 -8.15 -13.35 -16.59
C THR A 44 -8.47 -12.02 -17.27
N SER A 45 -9.63 -11.95 -17.94
CA SER A 45 -10.20 -10.67 -18.39
C SER A 45 -10.61 -9.76 -17.23
N ALA A 46 -10.52 -10.26 -15.98
CA ALA A 46 -10.86 -9.51 -14.81
C ALA A 46 -9.74 -8.54 -14.41
N THR A 47 -10.13 -7.36 -13.94
CA THR A 47 -9.20 -6.38 -13.39
C THR A 47 -8.85 -6.76 -11.94
N PRO A 48 -7.56 -7.03 -11.62
CA PRO A 48 -7.14 -7.32 -10.26
C PRO A 48 -7.11 -6.07 -9.38
N VAL A 49 -7.61 -6.21 -8.16
CA VAL A 49 -7.67 -5.16 -7.13
C VAL A 49 -7.11 -5.70 -5.82
N VAL A 50 -6.05 -5.11 -5.30
CA VAL A 50 -5.68 -5.24 -3.89
C VAL A 50 -6.52 -4.26 -3.08
N TYR A 51 -7.31 -4.77 -2.13
CA TYR A 51 -8.24 -3.96 -1.35
C TYR A 51 -7.79 -3.81 0.10
N VAL A 52 -7.66 -2.55 0.55
CA VAL A 52 -7.35 -2.17 1.92
C VAL A 52 -8.62 -1.58 2.55
N PRO A 53 -9.29 -2.30 3.47
CA PRO A 53 -10.62 -1.93 3.93
C PRO A 53 -10.62 -0.70 4.85
N PRO A 54 -11.72 0.08 4.88
CA PRO A 54 -11.85 1.26 5.73
C PRO A 54 -11.93 0.89 7.22
N LYS A 55 -11.79 1.91 8.09
CA LYS A 55 -11.85 1.79 9.56
C LYS A 55 -10.78 0.88 10.19
N LYS A 56 -9.69 0.63 9.47
CA LYS A 56 -8.55 -0.18 9.87
C LYS A 56 -7.26 0.59 9.62
N THR A 57 -6.23 0.29 10.41
CA THR A 57 -4.89 0.85 10.25
C THR A 57 -3.89 -0.27 10.08
N PHE A 58 -3.14 -0.28 8.99
CA PHE A 58 -2.19 -1.32 8.64
C PHE A 58 -0.78 -0.76 8.79
N LEU A 59 -0.02 -1.28 9.75
CA LEU A 59 1.39 -0.92 9.91
C LEU A 59 2.19 -1.73 8.89
N LEU A 60 2.93 -1.06 8.00
CA LEU A 60 3.76 -1.74 7.01
C LEU A 60 5.22 -1.37 7.18
N SER A 61 6.07 -2.33 7.53
CA SER A 61 7.53 -2.20 7.37
C SER A 61 7.92 -1.97 5.90
N PRO A 62 9.09 -1.39 5.60
CA PRO A 62 9.53 -1.17 4.22
C PRO A 62 9.36 -2.40 3.32
N LEU A 63 8.75 -2.23 2.15
CA LEU A 63 8.40 -3.33 1.26
C LEU A 63 8.40 -2.95 -0.21
N THR A 64 8.56 -3.96 -1.05
CA THR A 64 8.51 -3.83 -2.51
C THR A 64 7.43 -4.72 -3.10
N PHE A 65 6.46 -4.10 -3.75
CA PHE A 65 5.49 -4.75 -4.62
C PHE A 65 6.09 -4.95 -6.00
N ASN A 66 6.36 -6.20 -6.36
CA ASN A 66 7.01 -6.55 -7.62
C ASN A 66 5.99 -6.97 -8.68
N GLY A 67 6.20 -6.49 -9.91
CA GLY A 67 5.68 -7.09 -11.13
C GLY A 67 6.70 -8.04 -11.79
N PRO A 68 6.53 -8.35 -13.09
CA PRO A 68 5.41 -7.94 -13.93
C PRO A 68 4.09 -8.56 -13.48
N CYS A 69 3.00 -7.81 -13.62
CA CYS A 69 1.66 -8.36 -13.44
C CYS A 69 1.16 -8.99 -14.73
N LYS A 70 0.36 -10.06 -14.62
CA LYS A 70 -0.21 -10.72 -15.80
C LYS A 70 -1.30 -9.89 -16.47
N SER A 71 -2.00 -9.07 -15.70
CA SER A 71 -2.95 -8.10 -16.23
C SER A 71 -2.24 -6.81 -16.62
N SER A 72 -2.72 -6.16 -17.69
CA SER A 72 -2.24 -4.85 -18.14
C SER A 72 -2.61 -3.69 -17.20
N ARG A 73 -3.48 -3.94 -16.23
CA ARG A 73 -3.88 -2.96 -15.21
C ARG A 73 -4.07 -3.65 -13.86
N VAL A 74 -3.57 -3.03 -12.80
CA VAL A 74 -3.76 -3.49 -11.43
C VAL A 74 -4.08 -2.31 -10.52
N TYR A 75 -5.01 -2.50 -9.60
CA TYR A 75 -5.41 -1.45 -8.67
C TYR A 75 -4.97 -1.77 -7.25
N MET A 76 -4.46 -0.77 -6.55
CA MET A 76 -4.42 -0.75 -5.10
C MET A 76 -5.51 0.21 -4.61
N LEU A 77 -6.59 -0.34 -4.07
CA LEU A 77 -7.73 0.40 -3.56
C LEU A 77 -7.58 0.61 -2.05
N VAL A 78 -7.07 1.78 -1.66
CA VAL A 78 -6.81 2.18 -0.28
C VAL A 78 -8.02 2.90 0.31
N SER A 79 -8.81 2.20 1.13
CA SER A 79 -9.96 2.78 1.85
C SER A 79 -9.72 2.92 3.35
N GLY A 80 -8.75 2.19 3.91
CA GLY A 80 -8.27 2.34 5.29
C GLY A 80 -7.00 3.17 5.40
N ASN A 81 -6.32 3.05 6.53
CA ASN A 81 -5.06 3.74 6.78
C ASN A 81 -3.88 2.77 6.61
N ILE A 82 -2.85 3.21 5.93
CA ILE A 82 -1.55 2.55 5.86
C ILE A 82 -0.57 3.47 6.59
N VAL A 83 0.17 2.93 7.54
CA VAL A 83 1.10 3.73 8.36
C VAL A 83 2.49 3.08 8.35
N ALA A 84 3.53 3.90 8.21
CA ALA A 84 4.91 3.44 8.34
C ALA A 84 5.25 3.26 9.83
N PRO A 85 6.26 2.47 10.21
CA PRO A 85 6.85 2.59 11.53
C PRO A 85 7.52 3.97 11.69
N VAL A 86 7.71 4.42 12.93
CA VAL A 86 8.63 5.53 13.20
C VAL A 86 10.06 5.12 12.85
N LYS A 87 10.98 6.08 12.65
CA LYS A 87 12.39 5.84 12.25
C LYS A 87 13.09 4.68 12.97
N THR A 88 12.88 4.52 14.28
CA THR A 88 13.49 3.46 15.09
C THR A 88 12.90 2.07 14.84
N GLY A 89 11.68 1.99 14.31
CA GLY A 89 11.00 0.74 13.95
C GLY A 89 11.29 0.27 12.52
N TRP A 90 12.01 1.03 11.71
CA TRP A 90 12.43 0.57 10.38
C TRP A 90 13.58 -0.42 10.50
N SER A 91 13.34 -1.65 10.04
CA SER A 91 14.34 -2.71 9.98
C SER A 91 14.93 -2.84 8.56
N GLY A 92 16.18 -3.34 8.47
CA GLY A 92 16.88 -3.56 7.20
C GLY A 92 17.74 -2.39 6.70
N ASN A 93 18.30 -2.57 5.51
CA ASN A 93 19.26 -1.63 4.90
C ASN A 93 18.58 -0.50 4.12
N GLN A 94 17.30 -0.66 3.74
CA GLN A 94 16.52 0.36 3.05
C GLN A 94 15.93 1.35 4.06
N LYS A 95 16.69 2.41 4.34
CA LYS A 95 16.27 3.47 5.27
C LYS A 95 15.80 4.75 4.59
N ASN A 96 15.74 4.76 3.26
CA ASN A 96 15.41 5.94 2.46
C ASN A 96 14.11 5.79 1.65
N VAL A 97 13.52 4.60 1.58
CA VAL A 97 12.29 4.34 0.82
C VAL A 97 11.37 3.39 1.60
N TRP A 98 10.09 3.73 1.68
CA TRP A 98 9.09 2.96 2.42
C TRP A 98 8.37 1.92 1.54
N ILE A 99 7.63 2.38 0.53
CA ILE A 99 6.82 1.53 -0.35
C ILE A 99 7.35 1.67 -1.77
N ILE A 100 7.77 0.57 -2.37
CA ILE A 100 8.23 0.51 -3.75
C ILE A 100 7.24 -0.28 -4.59
N PHE A 101 6.87 0.26 -5.74
CA PHE A 101 6.21 -0.48 -6.82
C PHE A 101 7.23 -0.63 -7.96
N SER A 102 7.66 -1.86 -8.22
CA SER A 102 8.75 -2.14 -9.18
C SER A 102 8.27 -3.00 -10.34
N ASN A 103 8.65 -2.62 -11.56
CA ASN A 103 8.38 -3.38 -12.80
C ASN A 103 6.89 -3.67 -13.05
N ILE A 104 6.02 -2.66 -12.87
CA ILE A 104 4.56 -2.80 -13.02
C ILE A 104 4.06 -1.91 -14.15
N ASN A 105 3.26 -2.49 -15.04
CA ASN A 105 2.51 -1.74 -16.04
C ASN A 105 1.07 -1.47 -15.55
N GLY A 106 0.57 -0.26 -15.78
CA GLY A 106 -0.82 0.10 -15.50
C GLY A 106 -1.22 0.03 -14.01
N LEU A 107 -0.30 0.34 -13.09
CA LEU A 107 -0.63 0.50 -11.66
C LEU A 107 -1.53 1.72 -11.45
N VAL A 108 -2.62 1.54 -10.71
CA VAL A 108 -3.45 2.63 -10.20
C VAL A 108 -3.61 2.50 -8.69
N VAL A 109 -3.09 3.47 -7.94
CA VAL A 109 -3.34 3.60 -6.50
C VAL A 109 -4.47 4.62 -6.32
N LYS A 110 -5.57 4.23 -5.68
CA LYS A 110 -6.74 5.10 -5.48
C LYS A 110 -7.50 4.77 -4.21
N GLY A 111 -8.42 5.63 -3.82
CA GLY A 111 -9.35 5.41 -2.72
C GLY A 111 -9.42 6.62 -1.79
N LYS A 112 -10.19 6.49 -0.71
CA LYS A 112 -10.43 7.57 0.27
C LYS A 112 -9.63 7.40 1.57
N GLY A 113 -8.76 6.40 1.62
CA GLY A 113 -7.92 6.10 2.76
C GLY A 113 -6.70 7.01 2.87
N VAL A 114 -5.83 6.69 3.82
CA VAL A 114 -4.62 7.48 4.15
C VAL A 114 -3.38 6.61 3.98
N ILE A 115 -2.30 7.21 3.48
CA ILE A 115 -0.95 6.64 3.50
C ILE A 115 -0.08 7.61 4.31
N ASP A 116 0.24 7.24 5.53
CA ASP A 116 1.00 8.05 6.50
C ASP A 116 2.43 7.50 6.66
N GLY A 117 3.41 8.25 6.16
CA GLY A 117 4.81 7.87 6.22
C GLY A 117 5.50 8.11 7.57
N GLN A 118 4.82 8.66 8.58
CA GLN A 118 5.40 9.04 9.87
C GLN A 118 6.69 9.88 9.75
N GLY A 119 6.69 10.82 8.81
CA GLY A 119 7.86 11.62 8.43
C GLY A 119 8.46 12.47 9.55
N SER A 120 7.67 12.88 10.54
CA SER A 120 8.14 13.65 11.69
C SER A 120 9.23 12.93 12.49
N SER A 121 9.21 11.60 12.53
CA SER A 121 10.27 10.80 13.18
C SER A 121 11.60 10.78 12.40
N TRP A 122 11.58 11.21 11.14
CA TRP A 122 12.73 11.27 10.24
C TRP A 122 13.37 12.64 10.14
N TRP A 123 12.57 13.70 10.29
CA TRP A 123 13.07 15.06 10.22
C TRP A 123 14.03 15.34 11.38
N PRO A 124 15.16 16.03 11.14
CA PRO A 124 15.95 16.54 12.25
C PRO A 124 15.07 17.49 13.08
N SER A 125 15.27 17.48 14.39
CA SER A 125 14.69 18.48 15.30
C SER A 125 15.22 19.85 14.91
N ARG A 126 14.57 20.52 13.97
CA ARG A 126 14.70 21.96 13.84
C ARG A 126 13.68 22.55 14.81
N PRO A 127 14.08 23.15 15.94
CA PRO A 127 13.25 24.22 16.47
C PRO A 127 13.03 25.17 15.28
N CYS A 128 11.81 25.66 15.10
CA CYS A 128 11.54 26.70 14.13
C CYS A 128 12.55 27.82 14.39
N PHE A 129 13.60 27.91 13.57
CA PHE A 129 14.63 28.91 13.73
C PHE A 129 13.98 30.24 13.36
N ASN A 130 13.66 31.01 14.40
CA ASN A 130 13.25 32.41 14.36
C ASN A 130 11.87 32.67 13.73
N ASP A 131 10.81 32.55 14.54
CA ASP A 131 9.69 33.49 14.42
C ASP A 131 9.86 34.56 15.52
N PRO A 132 10.41 35.75 15.22
CA PRO A 132 10.37 36.86 16.14
C PRO A 132 8.98 37.51 16.04
N ALA A 133 7.98 36.83 16.61
CA ALA A 133 6.72 37.45 16.98
C ALA A 133 6.78 37.83 18.46
N ASN A 134 7.62 38.82 18.78
CA ASN A 134 7.54 39.74 19.92
C ASN A 134 8.51 40.90 19.72
#